data_AF-A0A7V7BGE1-F1
#
_entry.id   AF-A0A7V7BGE1-F1
#
_cell.length_a   1.000
_cell.length_b   1.000
_cell.length_c   1.000
_cell.angle_alpha   90.00
_cell.angle_beta   90.00
_cell.angle_gamma   90.00
#
_symmetry.space_group_name_H-M   'P 1'
#
loop_
_entity.id
_entity.type
_entity.pdbx_description
1 polymer ?
#
loop_
_entity_poly.entity_id
_entity_poly.type
_entity_poly.pdbx_seq_one_letter_code
_entity_poly.pdbx_strand_id
1 'polypeptide(L)'
;MAYQQFPIVDAHCDALLDVLHGRRRLGERSQQGQADFVRLKEAGVQLQFFAVFLEGPYRQAGALRRALLGIELFHREVESNRHLVKLIKSRRDLEELDRDRRLGVLLT
;
A
#
# COMPACT_ATOMS: atom_id res chain seq x y z
N MET A 1 -13.24 14.14 -16.16
CA MET A 1 -11.85 14.22 -15.67
C MET A 1 -11.02 13.22 -16.48
N ALA A 2 -9.89 13.61 -17.08
CA ALA A 2 -9.18 12.82 -18.10
C ALA A 2 -8.70 11.43 -17.62
N TYR A 3 -8.48 11.22 -16.31
CA TYR A 3 -8.07 9.93 -15.76
C TYR A 3 -9.17 8.86 -15.75
N GLN A 4 -10.42 9.19 -16.06
CA GLN A 4 -11.45 8.16 -16.28
C GLN A 4 -11.18 7.31 -17.53
N GLN A 5 -10.23 7.72 -18.40
CA GLN A 5 -9.79 6.94 -19.56
C GLN A 5 -8.50 6.13 -19.33
N PHE A 6 -7.69 6.43 -18.29
CA PHE A 6 -6.40 5.77 -18.08
C PHE A 6 -6.16 5.48 -16.60
N PRO A 7 -5.76 4.24 -16.25
CA PRO A 7 -5.50 3.88 -14.86
C PRO A 7 -4.28 4.62 -14.31
N ILE A 8 -4.40 5.14 -13.09
CA ILE A 8 -3.28 5.71 -12.36
C ILE A 8 -2.61 4.58 -11.57
N VAL A 9 -1.32 4.39 -11.81
CA VAL A 9 -0.47 3.42 -11.12
C VAL A 9 0.71 4.15 -10.52
N ASP A 10 0.88 4.05 -9.20
CA ASP A 10 2.07 4.56 -8.51
C ASP A 10 2.98 3.40 -8.12
N ALA A 11 4.21 3.43 -8.63
CA ALA A 11 5.17 2.34 -8.55
C ALA A 11 6.02 2.34 -7.28
N HIS A 12 5.92 3.36 -6.42
CA HIS A 12 6.66 3.40 -5.15
C HIS A 12 6.04 4.37 -4.14
N CYS A 13 5.69 3.87 -2.95
CA CYS A 13 5.22 4.70 -1.84
C CYS A 13 5.72 4.20 -0.48
N ASP A 14 6.35 5.09 0.28
CA ASP A 14 6.90 4.80 1.62
C ASP A 14 5.89 4.97 2.76
N ALA A 15 4.59 5.08 2.47
CA ALA A 15 3.55 5.30 3.50
C ALA A 15 3.50 4.18 4.57
N LEU A 16 3.99 2.98 4.25
CA LEU A 16 4.12 1.87 5.20
C LEU A 16 5.08 2.19 6.36
N LEU A 17 6.04 3.09 6.17
CA LEU A 17 6.99 3.49 7.21
C LEU A 17 6.29 4.15 8.41
N ASP A 18 5.29 4.98 8.16
CA ASP A 18 4.51 5.61 9.24
C ASP A 18 3.71 4.58 10.05
N VAL A 19 3.18 3.56 9.37
CA VAL A 19 2.47 2.43 10.00
C VAL A 19 3.41 1.61 10.85
N LEU A 20 4.61 1.34 10.32
CA LEU A 20 5.67 0.60 10.98
C LEU A 20 6.21 1.32 12.23
N HIS A 21 6.06 2.65 12.30
CA HIS A 21 6.29 3.47 13.49
C HIS A 21 5.09 3.61 14.42
N GLY A 22 3.95 3.00 14.10
CA GLY A 22 2.72 3.11 14.89
C GLY A 22 2.08 4.49 14.86
N ARG A 23 2.45 5.35 13.89
CA ARG A 23 1.95 6.72 13.79
C ARG A 23 0.53 6.80 13.23
N ARG A 24 0.15 5.83 12.39
CA ARG A 24 -1.14 5.80 11.69
C ARG A 24 -1.48 4.41 11.16
N ARG A 25 -2.71 4.27 10.66
CA ARG A 25 -3.19 3.14 9.84
C ARG A 25 -3.34 3.57 8.38
N LEU A 26 -3.32 2.61 7.45
CA LEU A 26 -3.59 2.82 6.02
C LEU A 26 -5.09 2.77 5.72
N GLY A 27 -5.87 2.06 6.53
CA GLY A 27 -7.34 2.01 6.38
C GLY A 27 -8.06 3.29 6.77
N GLU A 28 -7.37 4.20 7.45
CA GLU A 28 -7.95 5.42 8.02
C GLU A 28 -7.43 6.66 7.30
N ARG A 29 -8.33 7.63 7.09
CA ARG A 29 -7.96 8.96 6.63
C ARG A 29 -7.23 9.70 7.76
N SER A 30 -5.89 9.71 7.72
CA SER A 30 -5.08 10.41 8.71
C SER A 30 -4.77 11.84 8.30
N GLN A 31 -4.58 12.70 9.29
CA GLN A 31 -4.00 14.04 9.10
C GLN A 31 -2.46 14.00 8.94
N GLN A 32 -1.83 12.87 9.23
CA GLN A 32 -0.40 12.63 8.99
C GLN A 32 -0.21 11.92 7.65
N GLY A 33 0.99 12.00 7.06
CA GLY A 33 1.37 11.29 5.81
C GLY A 33 0.58 11.70 4.56
N GLN A 34 1.08 11.29 3.39
CA GLN A 34 0.52 11.70 2.09
C GLN A 34 -0.50 10.71 1.50
N ALA A 35 -0.43 9.43 1.88
CA ALA A 35 -1.25 8.38 1.30
C ALA A 35 -1.90 7.48 2.37
N ASP A 36 -3.14 7.08 2.09
CA ASP A 36 -3.90 6.01 2.75
C ASP A 36 -4.89 5.42 1.75
N PHE A 37 -5.46 4.26 2.07
CA PHE A 37 -6.39 3.56 1.19
C PHE A 37 -7.61 4.41 0.83
N VAL A 38 -8.09 5.24 1.75
CA VAL A 38 -9.24 6.12 1.52
C VAL A 38 -8.89 7.19 0.49
N ARG A 39 -7.82 7.96 0.71
CA ARG A 39 -7.40 9.02 -0.22
C ARG A 39 -6.97 8.48 -1.58
N LEU A 40 -6.25 7.36 -1.62
CA LEU A 40 -5.82 6.75 -2.89
C LEU A 40 -7.03 6.31 -3.72
N LYS A 41 -8.05 5.72 -3.09
CA LYS A 41 -9.29 5.33 -3.76
C LYS A 41 -10.09 6.54 -4.25
N GLU A 42 -10.23 7.58 -3.42
CA GLU A 42 -10.91 8.83 -3.82
C GLU A 42 -10.19 9.55 -4.96
N ALA A 43 -8.85 9.48 -5.00
CA ALA A 43 -8.03 10.04 -6.06
C ALA A 43 -8.07 9.24 -7.38
N GLY A 44 -8.72 8.06 -7.38
CA GLY A 44 -8.81 7.20 -8.56
C GLY A 44 -7.52 6.43 -8.87
N VAL A 45 -6.65 6.21 -7.88
CA VAL A 45 -5.50 5.31 -8.03
C VAL A 45 -6.01 3.89 -8.18
N GLN A 46 -5.62 3.23 -9.28
CA GLN A 46 -6.00 1.84 -9.53
C GLN A 46 -5.05 0.89 -8.81
N LEU A 47 -3.74 1.16 -8.84
CA LEU A 47 -2.72 0.29 -8.25
C LEU A 47 -1.63 1.11 -7.54
N GLN A 48 -1.36 0.74 -6.29
CA GLN A 48 -0.32 1.33 -5.45
C GLN A 48 0.70 0.27 -5.03
N PHE A 49 1.97 0.59 -5.23
CA PHE A 49 3.09 -0.20 -4.73
C PHE A 49 3.53 0.40 -3.38
N PHE A 50 3.50 -0.41 -2.32
CA PHE A 50 3.95 -0.03 -0.98
C PHE A 50 5.35 -0.58 -0.74
N ALA A 51 6.28 0.29 -0.40
CA ALA A 51 7.67 -0.07 -0.19
C ALA A 51 7.93 -0.53 1.25
N VAL A 52 8.64 -1.65 1.40
CA VAL A 52 9.27 -2.05 2.66
C VAL A 52 10.65 -1.42 2.70
N PHE A 53 10.69 -0.16 3.12
CA PHE A 53 11.93 0.59 3.23
C PHE A 53 12.69 0.30 4.53
N LEU A 54 14.00 0.05 4.41
CA LEU A 54 14.90 -0.16 5.55
C LEU A 54 15.69 1.12 5.87
N GLU A 55 15.36 1.72 7.03
CA GLU A 55 16.04 2.89 7.52
C GLU A 55 17.50 2.60 7.90
N GLY A 56 18.34 3.63 7.85
CA GLY A 56 19.79 3.53 8.05
C GLY A 56 20.25 2.76 9.29
N PRO A 57 19.63 2.92 10.48
CA PRO A 57 20.03 2.19 11.68
C PRO A 57 19.94 0.66 11.55
N TYR A 58 19.06 0.13 10.70
CA TYR A 58 18.84 -1.32 10.56
C TYR A 58 19.76 -1.99 9.54
N ARG A 59 20.58 -1.22 8.80
CA ARG A 59 21.44 -1.77 7.74
C ARG A 59 22.60 -2.63 8.27
N GLN A 60 23.08 -2.33 9.47
CA GLN A 60 24.21 -3.05 10.07
C GLN A 60 23.77 -4.33 10.81
N ALA A 61 22.57 -4.31 11.40
CA ALA A 61 21.95 -5.48 12.04
C ALA A 61 20.43 -5.31 12.11
N GLY A 62 19.68 -6.41 11.97
CA GLY A 62 18.22 -6.40 12.12
C GLY A 62 17.42 -6.08 10.85
N ALA A 63 18.08 -5.86 9.71
CA ALA A 63 17.46 -5.64 8.40
C ALA A 63 16.35 -6.66 8.08
N LEU A 64 16.65 -7.96 8.23
CA LEU A 64 15.67 -9.04 7.99
C LEU A 64 14.45 -8.91 8.90
N ARG A 65 14.66 -8.75 10.22
CA ARG A 65 13.55 -8.60 11.17
C ARG A 65 12.70 -7.37 10.86
N ARG A 66 13.35 -6.25 10.52
CA ARG A 66 12.65 -5.00 10.17
C ARG A 66 11.82 -5.17 8.89
N ALA A 67 12.37 -5.82 7.87
CA ALA A 67 11.65 -6.12 6.63
C ALA A 67 10.44 -7.03 6.87
N LEU A 68 10.63 -8.13 7.63
CA LEU A 68 9.54 -9.05 7.97
C LEU A 68 8.41 -8.38 8.74
N LEU A 69 8.73 -7.47 9.67
CA LEU A 69 7.71 -6.67 10.36
C LEU A 69 6.95 -5.74 9.40
N GLY A 70 7.64 -5.12 8.44
CA GLY A 70 6.99 -4.31 7.40
C GLY A 70 6.03 -5.15 6.55
N ILE A 71 6.48 -6.31 6.08
CA ILE A 71 5.68 -7.27 5.31
C ILE A 71 4.45 -7.72 6.11
N GLU A 72 4.62 -8.11 7.37
CA GLU A 72 3.54 -8.53 8.26
C GLU A 72 2.50 -7.42 8.46
N LEU A 73 2.96 -6.19 8.74
CA LEU A 73 2.07 -5.04 8.95
C LEU A 73 1.30 -4.69 7.68
N PHE A 74 1.95 -4.70 6.52
CA PHE A 74 1.27 -4.52 5.24
C PHE A 74 0.13 -5.54 5.07
N HIS A 75 0.41 -6.82 5.27
CA HIS A 75 -0.62 -7.85 5.14
C HIS A 75 -1.76 -7.69 6.14
N ARG A 76 -1.49 -7.27 7.38
CA ARG A 76 -2.53 -6.96 8.39
C ARG A 76 -3.40 -5.77 7.99
N GLU A 77 -2.81 -4.71 7.47
CA GLU A 77 -3.56 -3.55 6.98
C GLU A 77 -4.47 -3.95 5.81
N VAL A 78 -3.96 -4.75 4.87
CA VAL A 78 -4.73 -5.26 3.73
C VAL A 78 -5.87 -6.17 4.19
N GLU A 79 -5.60 -7.08 5.13
CA GLU A 79 -6.62 -8.00 5.66
C GLU A 79 -7.74 -7.27 6.39
N SER A 80 -7.40 -6.26 7.19
CA SER A 80 -8.38 -5.44 7.92
C SER A 80 -9.24 -4.58 6.97
N ASN A 81 -8.77 -4.35 5.73
CA ASN A 81 -9.39 -3.43 4.77
C ASN A 81 -9.75 -4.10 3.44
N ARG A 82 -10.03 -5.41 3.42
CA ARG A 82 -10.40 -6.16 2.19
C ARG A 82 -11.61 -5.60 1.42
N HIS A 83 -12.44 -4.81 2.09
CA HIS A 83 -13.58 -4.09 1.49
C HIS A 83 -13.14 -2.85 0.68
N LEU A 84 -11.96 -2.28 0.96
CA LEU A 84 -11.37 -1.15 0.26
C LEU A 84 -10.30 -1.56 -0.76
N VAL A 85 -9.50 -2.57 -0.41
CA VAL A 85 -8.29 -2.94 -1.17
C VAL A 85 -8.29 -4.39 -1.65
N LYS A 86 -7.56 -4.66 -2.73
CA LYS A 86 -7.26 -6.00 -3.24
C LYS A 86 -5.75 -6.18 -3.30
N LEU A 87 -5.26 -7.24 -2.65
CA LEU A 87 -3.85 -7.63 -2.72
C LEU A 87 -3.52 -8.18 -4.11
N ILE A 88 -2.48 -7.63 -4.74
CA ILE A 88 -1.97 -8.07 -6.04
C ILE A 88 -0.68 -8.85 -5.81
N LYS A 89 -0.64 -10.10 -6.28
CA LYS A 89 0.54 -10.97 -6.24
C LYS A 89 0.94 -11.52 -7.60
N SER A 90 0.06 -11.37 -8.60
CA SER A 90 0.20 -11.99 -9.90
C SER A 90 -0.44 -11.13 -10.98
N ARG A 91 -0.13 -11.46 -12.24
CA ARG A 91 -0.80 -10.86 -13.40
C ARG A 91 -2.30 -11.14 -13.43
N ARG A 92 -2.73 -12.31 -12.94
CA ARG A 92 -4.15 -12.66 -12.82
C ARG A 92 -4.87 -11.73 -11.85
N ASP A 93 -4.25 -11.36 -10.73
CA ASP A 93 -4.87 -10.43 -9.79
C ASP A 93 -5.10 -9.05 -10.43
N LEU A 94 -4.20 -8.61 -11.32
CA LEU A 94 -4.33 -7.37 -12.10
C LEU A 94 -5.47 -7.46 -13.12
N GLU A 95 -5.58 -8.55 -13.86
CA GLU A 95 -6.68 -8.76 -14.83
C GLU A 95 -8.05 -8.74 -14.14
N GLU A 96 -8.13 -9.26 -12.92
CA GLU A 96 -9.34 -9.21 -12.11
C GLU A 96 -9.58 -7.83 -11.48
N LEU A 97 -8.54 -7.01 -11.29
CA LEU A 97 -8.63 -5.66 -10.72
C LEU A 97 -9.36 -4.69 -11.65
N ASP A 98 -9.24 -4.84 -12.97
CA ASP A 98 -9.94 -3.99 -13.95
C ASP A 98 -11.46 -4.03 -13.82
N ARG A 99 -12.01 -5.11 -13.25
CA ARG A 99 -13.45 -5.28 -13.00
C ARG A 99 -13.82 -5.00 -11.54
N ASP A 100 -12.83 -4.81 -10.68
CA ASP A 100 -12.99 -4.57 -9.26
C ASP A 100 -12.94 -3.06 -8.97
N ARG A 101 -13.78 -2.59 -8.04
CA ARG A 101 -13.81 -1.17 -7.62
C ARG A 101 -12.89 -0.88 -6.43
N ARG A 102 -12.13 -1.88 -5.99
CA ARG A 102 -11.14 -1.75 -4.92
C ARG A 102 -9.83 -1.19 -5.46
N LEU A 103 -9.05 -0.57 -4.57
CA LEU A 103 -7.67 -0.18 -4.83
C LEU A 103 -6.80 -1.44 -4.86
N GLY A 104 -6.06 -1.65 -5.95
CA GLY A 104 -5.01 -2.65 -6.03
C GLY A 104 -3.82 -2.24 -5.17
N VAL A 105 -3.29 -3.16 -4.38
CA VAL A 105 -2.11 -2.92 -3.55
C VAL A 105 -1.09 -4.02 -3.74
N LEU A 106 0.17 -3.63 -3.95
CA LEU A 106 1.29 -4.53 -4.16
C LEU A 106 2.43 -4.15 -3.20
N LEU A 107 3.22 -5.14 -2.78
CA LEU A 107 4.36 -4.92 -1.88
C LEU A 107 5.68 -5.00 -2.66
N THR A 108 6.58 -4.04 -2.42
CA THR A 108 7.93 -3.98 -3.01
C THR A 108 9.01 -3.77 -1.98
#